data_AF-A0A955SFE1-F1
#
_entry.id   AF-A0A955SFE1-F1
#
_cell.length_a   1.000
_cell.length_b   1.000
_cell.length_c   1.000
_cell.angle_alpha   90.00
_cell.angle_beta   90.00
_cell.angle_gamma   90.00
#
_symmetry.space_group_name_H-M   'P 1'
#
loop_
_entity.id
_entity.type
_entity.pdbx_description
1 polymer ?
#
loop_
_entity_poly.entity_id
_entity_poly.type
_entity_poly.pdbx_seq_one_letter_code
_entity_poly.pdbx_strand_id
1 'polypeptide(L)'
;MKKSKTSIQDQAPTLFDFEIDPEPLSGEVTSHAGLPSVAETFRAIGGMKSVARHLNGKQRDRGYTDAEMAESFLLLLSAGGDHLDDFDLLRGDRGLARLLDHEIPSSSKARQFLYTFHDEELMEQRPDREEQAAWVPEESERLMGLARVNTDAVRSIDKGIEKVSEKGVTRGTIDADATIIDSNKREALWHYKQGRGYQPHLAYWVERDLIVADQFRDGNVPAAMDPLSLAKAAFEALPETVTEFAYRADSASYQHDLLNWLRGENKWDRPRCPVTFAISADMTPQLKAVIEGMEESAWESLKNRDGSEPREEGITREWAEIPFVPEAEGVKKDSKPDRYIAIRVTRHQQLLFDDGNAVRYYAIVTNHEGRGEEAIHWHREKAGTVEYVHDVTKNDLGAGIMPCGRFGANAAWYRLCLLTYNLLSAFKQIGLPEKLHKARPKKLRFRLLCLGAKIATHARKTMLKVAAAVESIGELLVLRSHLPRLLHSG
;
A
#
# COMPACT_ATOMS: atom_id res chain seq x y z
N MET A 1 -11.15 -61.77 10.41
CA MET A 1 -9.94 -61.00 10.79
C MET A 1 -10.39 -59.72 11.48
N LYS A 2 -10.23 -59.65 12.81
CA LYS A 2 -10.53 -58.47 13.62
C LYS A 2 -9.46 -57.41 13.33
N LYS A 3 -9.86 -56.22 12.84
CA LYS A 3 -8.95 -55.06 12.80
C LYS A 3 -8.65 -54.66 14.24
N SER A 4 -7.40 -54.79 14.62
CA SER A 4 -6.83 -54.25 15.87
C SER A 4 -7.08 -52.73 15.90
N LYS A 5 -8.01 -52.28 16.74
CA LYS A 5 -7.99 -50.92 17.26
C LYS A 5 -6.77 -50.84 18.16
N THR A 6 -5.71 -50.22 17.69
CA THR A 6 -4.61 -49.81 18.56
C THR A 6 -5.21 -48.80 19.54
N SER A 7 -5.48 -49.23 20.77
CA SER A 7 -5.93 -48.31 21.81
C SER A 7 -4.79 -47.35 22.08
N ILE A 8 -5.02 -46.07 21.85
CA ILE A 8 -4.22 -45.00 22.43
C ILE A 8 -4.63 -44.90 23.91
N GLN A 9 -4.35 -45.96 24.67
CA GLN A 9 -4.47 -46.01 26.11
C GLN A 9 -3.08 -45.75 26.67
N ASP A 10 -2.77 -44.47 26.80
CA ASP A 10 -1.76 -43.86 27.70
C ASP A 10 -1.45 -42.43 27.19
N GLN A 11 -2.47 -41.58 26.99
CA GLN A 11 -2.21 -40.15 26.83
C GLN A 11 -1.87 -39.60 28.22
N ALA A 12 -0.67 -39.01 28.34
CA ALA A 12 -0.24 -38.30 29.55
C ALA A 12 -1.33 -37.29 29.97
N PRO A 13 -1.51 -37.04 31.28
CA PRO A 13 -2.53 -36.09 31.75
C PRO A 13 -2.33 -34.73 31.06
N THR A 14 -3.32 -34.35 30.25
CA THR A 14 -3.35 -33.04 29.60
C THR A 14 -3.85 -32.00 30.59
N LEU A 15 -3.43 -30.74 30.39
CA LEU A 15 -3.84 -29.62 31.25
C LEU A 15 -5.33 -29.27 31.11
N PHE A 16 -5.99 -29.75 30.06
CA PHE A 16 -7.38 -29.48 29.73
C PHE A 16 -8.14 -30.77 29.43
N ASP A 17 -9.43 -30.78 29.76
CA ASP A 17 -10.36 -31.91 29.61
C ASP A 17 -10.95 -31.98 28.19
N PHE A 18 -10.07 -32.20 27.20
CA PHE A 18 -10.46 -32.54 25.83
C PHE A 18 -9.44 -33.47 25.18
N GLU A 19 -9.91 -34.34 24.29
CA GLU A 19 -9.09 -35.22 23.47
C GLU A 19 -9.06 -34.73 22.01
N ILE A 20 -7.94 -34.88 21.32
CA ILE A 20 -7.82 -34.59 19.88
C ILE A 20 -7.97 -35.92 19.13
N ASP A 21 -8.98 -36.02 18.26
CA ASP A 21 -9.12 -37.15 17.35
C ASP A 21 -8.01 -37.10 16.29
N PRO A 22 -7.17 -38.15 16.14
CA PRO A 22 -6.12 -38.20 15.14
C PRO A 22 -6.65 -38.33 13.70
N GLU A 23 -7.93 -38.71 13.51
CA GLU A 23 -8.54 -38.76 12.18
C GLU A 23 -8.99 -37.36 11.73
N PRO A 24 -8.62 -36.91 10.52
CA PRO A 24 -9.09 -35.63 10.00
C PRO A 24 -10.62 -35.58 9.91
N LEU A 25 -11.21 -34.43 10.27
CA LEU A 25 -12.66 -34.25 10.25
C LEU A 25 -13.26 -34.60 8.88
N SER A 26 -14.16 -35.61 8.85
CA SER A 26 -14.86 -36.02 7.64
C SER A 26 -16.04 -35.09 7.35
N GLY A 27 -15.95 -34.29 6.28
CA GLY A 27 -17.00 -33.39 5.83
C GLY A 27 -16.43 -32.15 5.15
N GLU A 28 -17.27 -31.39 4.45
CA GLU A 28 -16.85 -30.12 3.86
C GLU A 28 -17.01 -29.00 4.88
N VAL A 29 -15.98 -28.82 5.70
CA VAL A 29 -15.82 -27.64 6.54
C VAL A 29 -14.77 -26.72 5.93
N THR A 30 -14.87 -25.44 6.24
CA THR A 30 -13.84 -24.44 5.92
C THR A 30 -13.59 -23.58 7.14
N SER A 31 -12.36 -23.07 7.28
CA SER A 31 -12.01 -22.03 8.25
C SER A 31 -12.00 -20.62 7.64
N HIS A 32 -12.41 -20.49 6.38
CA HIS A 32 -12.30 -19.28 5.57
C HIS A 32 -13.65 -18.85 4.97
N ALA A 33 -14.72 -18.97 5.74
CA ALA A 33 -16.10 -18.80 5.24
C ALA A 33 -16.39 -17.42 4.63
N GLY A 34 -15.69 -16.36 5.04
CA GLY A 34 -15.85 -15.02 4.48
C GLY A 34 -14.86 -14.69 3.36
N LEU A 35 -13.85 -15.54 3.12
CA LEU A 35 -12.84 -15.30 2.10
C LEU A 35 -13.41 -15.28 0.66
N PRO A 36 -14.42 -16.10 0.27
CA PRO A 36 -15.07 -15.99 -1.03
C PRO A 36 -15.64 -14.60 -1.32
N SER A 37 -16.05 -13.86 -0.31
CA SER A 37 -16.54 -12.49 -0.48
C SER A 37 -15.46 -11.51 -0.95
N VAL A 38 -14.18 -11.80 -0.68
CA VAL A 38 -13.04 -11.05 -1.23
C VAL A 38 -12.90 -11.32 -2.73
N ALA A 39 -13.01 -12.59 -3.15
CA ALA A 39 -13.04 -12.96 -4.57
C ALA A 39 -14.24 -12.31 -5.29
N GLU A 40 -15.43 -12.34 -4.69
CA GLU A 40 -16.60 -11.64 -5.22
C GLU A 40 -16.33 -10.13 -5.37
N THR A 41 -15.65 -9.51 -4.41
CA THR A 41 -15.29 -8.08 -4.48
C THR A 41 -14.33 -7.81 -5.64
N PHE A 42 -13.29 -8.64 -5.80
CA PHE A 42 -12.32 -8.52 -6.89
C PHE A 42 -12.98 -8.64 -8.27
N ARG A 43 -13.91 -9.60 -8.40
CA ARG A 43 -14.72 -9.78 -9.61
C ARG A 43 -15.66 -8.62 -9.85
N ALA A 44 -16.29 -8.10 -8.79
CA ALA A 44 -17.25 -7.00 -8.85
C ALA A 44 -16.63 -5.69 -9.34
N ILE A 45 -15.37 -5.43 -8.99
CA ILE A 45 -14.59 -4.28 -9.49
C ILE A 45 -13.95 -4.54 -10.87
N GLY A 46 -14.33 -5.64 -11.54
CA GLY A 46 -13.81 -6.00 -12.86
C GLY A 46 -12.39 -6.56 -12.88
N GLY A 47 -11.81 -6.91 -11.72
CA GLY A 47 -10.42 -7.33 -11.57
C GLY A 47 -10.04 -8.50 -12.47
N MET A 48 -10.88 -9.54 -12.55
CA MET A 48 -10.64 -10.69 -13.44
C MET A 48 -10.51 -10.28 -14.92
N LYS A 49 -11.40 -9.40 -15.39
CA LYS A 49 -11.38 -8.89 -16.78
C LYS A 49 -10.16 -8.02 -17.03
N SER A 50 -9.79 -7.18 -16.06
CA SER A 50 -8.63 -6.31 -16.13
C SER A 50 -7.32 -7.10 -16.20
N VAL A 51 -7.15 -8.11 -15.35
CA VAL A 51 -5.97 -9.01 -15.40
C VAL A 51 -5.87 -9.72 -16.74
N ALA A 52 -6.98 -10.29 -17.23
CA ALA A 52 -7.00 -10.96 -18.52
C ALA A 52 -6.63 -10.03 -19.68
N ARG A 53 -7.05 -8.75 -19.62
CA ARG A 53 -6.76 -7.73 -20.62
C ARG A 53 -5.30 -7.28 -20.61
N HIS A 54 -4.71 -7.10 -19.43
CA HIS A 54 -3.42 -6.40 -19.30
C HIS A 54 -2.21 -7.31 -19.18
N LEU A 55 -2.37 -8.54 -18.69
CA LEU A 55 -1.24 -9.48 -18.58
C LEU A 55 -1.04 -10.33 -19.83
N ASN A 56 -2.05 -10.41 -20.72
CA ASN A 56 -1.99 -11.12 -22.02
C ASN A 56 -1.35 -12.51 -21.96
N GLY A 57 -1.47 -13.22 -20.82
CA GLY A 57 -0.99 -14.59 -20.71
C GLY A 57 -1.77 -15.51 -21.66
N LYS A 58 -1.12 -16.53 -22.21
CA LYS A 58 -1.78 -17.55 -23.04
C LYS A 58 -3.04 -18.05 -22.33
N GLN A 59 -4.22 -17.88 -22.94
CA GLN A 59 -5.39 -18.67 -22.57
C GLN A 59 -4.99 -20.14 -22.76
N ARG A 60 -4.70 -20.84 -21.67
CA ARG A 60 -4.37 -22.26 -21.74
C ARG A 60 -5.69 -23.02 -21.67
N ASP A 61 -5.85 -24.00 -22.56
CA ASP A 61 -6.95 -24.97 -22.48
C ASP A 61 -6.91 -25.81 -21.18
N ARG A 62 -5.76 -25.81 -20.46
CA ARG A 62 -5.53 -26.52 -19.20
C ARG A 62 -4.66 -25.72 -18.22
N GLY A 63 -5.10 -25.65 -16.96
CA GLY A 63 -4.41 -24.98 -15.85
C GLY A 63 -5.04 -23.64 -15.50
N TYR A 64 -4.39 -22.90 -14.59
CA TYR A 64 -4.86 -21.59 -14.13
C TYR A 64 -4.60 -20.49 -15.17
N THR A 65 -5.59 -19.63 -15.34
CA THR A 65 -5.43 -18.34 -16.02
C THR A 65 -4.67 -17.35 -15.12
N ASP A 66 -4.11 -16.30 -15.73
CA ASP A 66 -3.46 -15.21 -14.97
C ASP A 66 -4.43 -14.54 -13.98
N ALA A 67 -5.73 -14.46 -14.34
CA ALA A 67 -6.78 -13.89 -13.50
C ALA A 67 -7.05 -14.76 -12.26
N GLU A 68 -7.16 -16.08 -12.43
CA GLU A 68 -7.33 -17.02 -11.30
C GLU A 68 -6.09 -17.07 -10.40
N MET A 69 -4.89 -16.94 -10.98
CA MET A 69 -3.66 -16.79 -10.21
C MET A 69 -3.71 -15.52 -9.36
N ALA A 70 -4.00 -14.37 -9.97
CA ALA A 70 -4.09 -13.10 -9.25
C ALA A 70 -5.15 -13.17 -8.14
N GLU A 71 -6.36 -13.66 -8.42
CA GLU A 71 -7.41 -13.86 -7.40
C GLU A 71 -6.89 -14.74 -6.25
N SER A 72 -6.17 -15.83 -6.55
CA SER A 72 -5.61 -16.72 -5.53
C SER A 72 -4.57 -16.03 -4.64
N PHE A 73 -3.69 -15.18 -5.18
CA PHE A 73 -2.76 -14.37 -4.38
C PHE A 73 -3.51 -13.38 -3.48
N LEU A 74 -4.52 -12.70 -4.00
CA LEU A 74 -5.33 -11.74 -3.23
C LEU A 74 -6.07 -12.44 -2.08
N LEU A 75 -6.56 -13.66 -2.29
CA LEU A 75 -7.17 -14.50 -1.25
C LEU A 75 -6.14 -14.93 -0.20
N LEU A 76 -4.95 -15.38 -0.62
CA LEU A 76 -3.88 -15.78 0.30
C LEU A 76 -3.49 -14.62 1.23
N LEU A 77 -3.20 -13.46 0.66
CA LEU A 77 -2.77 -12.26 1.40
C LEU A 77 -3.88 -11.75 2.33
N SER A 78 -5.15 -11.82 1.88
CA SER A 78 -6.30 -11.48 2.70
C SER A 78 -6.49 -12.43 3.88
N ALA A 79 -6.26 -13.74 3.68
CA ALA A 79 -6.29 -14.75 4.75
C ALA A 79 -5.12 -14.61 5.73
N GLY A 80 -4.03 -13.96 5.31
CA GLY A 80 -2.85 -13.67 6.13
C GLY A 80 -1.65 -14.54 5.84
N GLY A 81 -1.64 -15.24 4.71
CA GLY A 81 -0.42 -15.85 4.20
C GLY A 81 0.55 -14.78 3.70
N ASP A 82 1.82 -14.97 4.00
CA ASP A 82 2.94 -14.10 3.64
C ASP A 82 4.10 -14.90 3.03
N HIS A 83 3.93 -16.21 2.86
CA HIS A 83 4.86 -17.12 2.19
C HIS A 83 4.18 -17.85 1.03
N LEU A 84 4.97 -18.27 0.04
CA LEU A 84 4.44 -19.06 -1.08
C LEU A 84 3.97 -20.45 -0.65
N ASP A 85 4.51 -21.01 0.43
CA ASP A 85 4.14 -22.34 0.91
C ASP A 85 2.75 -22.34 1.60
N ASP A 86 2.26 -21.16 2.00
CA ASP A 86 0.91 -20.99 2.55
C ASP A 86 -0.19 -21.30 1.51
N PHE A 87 0.14 -21.28 0.22
CA PHE A 87 -0.76 -21.77 -0.82
C PHE A 87 -1.14 -23.24 -0.61
N ASP A 88 -0.22 -24.09 -0.15
CA ASP A 88 -0.50 -25.50 0.05
C ASP A 88 -1.41 -25.71 1.28
N LEU A 89 -1.31 -24.84 2.29
CA LEU A 89 -2.25 -24.79 3.42
C LEU A 89 -3.65 -24.38 2.96
N LEU A 90 -3.76 -23.28 2.21
CA LEU A 90 -5.03 -22.77 1.71
C LEU A 90 -5.69 -23.75 0.72
N ARG A 91 -4.89 -24.41 -0.12
CA ARG A 91 -5.31 -25.48 -1.04
C ARG A 91 -5.84 -26.70 -0.30
N GLY A 92 -5.35 -26.97 0.92
CA GLY A 92 -5.84 -28.05 1.77
C GLY A 92 -7.28 -27.86 2.27
N ASP A 93 -7.80 -26.63 2.25
CA ASP A 93 -9.18 -26.32 2.63
C ASP A 93 -10.16 -26.72 1.51
N ARG A 94 -10.60 -27.99 1.55
CA ARG A 94 -11.57 -28.55 0.60
C ARG A 94 -12.91 -27.82 0.63
N GLY A 95 -13.28 -27.23 1.77
CA GLY A 95 -14.50 -26.45 1.88
C GLY A 95 -14.39 -25.16 1.07
N LEU A 96 -13.32 -24.41 1.25
CA LEU A 96 -13.05 -23.19 0.49
C LEU A 96 -12.99 -23.49 -1.01
N ALA A 97 -12.32 -24.56 -1.43
CA ALA A 97 -12.23 -24.96 -2.84
C ALA A 97 -13.61 -25.19 -3.48
N ARG A 98 -14.62 -25.60 -2.71
CA ARG A 98 -16.00 -25.76 -3.21
C ARG A 98 -16.77 -24.45 -3.31
N LEU A 99 -16.34 -23.42 -2.57
CA LEU A 99 -16.96 -22.09 -2.61
C LEU A 99 -16.40 -21.21 -3.72
N LEU A 100 -15.27 -21.60 -4.31
CA LEU A 100 -14.61 -20.93 -5.42
C LEU A 100 -14.89 -21.68 -6.73
N ASP A 101 -14.83 -20.97 -7.86
CA ASP A 101 -15.03 -21.56 -9.19
C ASP A 101 -13.76 -22.21 -9.77
N HIS A 102 -12.62 -22.07 -9.08
CA HIS A 102 -11.35 -22.69 -9.43
C HIS A 102 -10.61 -23.17 -8.18
N GLU A 103 -9.68 -24.11 -8.37
CA GLU A 103 -8.82 -24.57 -7.27
C GLU A 103 -7.79 -23.50 -6.87
N ILE A 104 -7.36 -23.51 -5.60
CA ILE A 104 -6.19 -22.74 -5.17
C ILE A 104 -4.92 -23.40 -5.73
N PRO A 105 -4.00 -22.66 -6.39
CA PRO A 105 -2.78 -23.21 -6.95
C PRO A 105 -1.85 -23.76 -5.85
N SER A 106 -0.93 -24.65 -6.22
CA SER A 106 0.15 -25.05 -5.32
C SER A 106 1.21 -23.96 -5.19
N SER A 107 2.01 -24.02 -4.12
CA SER A 107 3.18 -23.16 -3.89
C SER A 107 4.11 -23.05 -5.10
N SER A 108 4.37 -24.18 -5.75
CA SER A 108 5.20 -24.28 -6.96
C SER A 108 4.59 -23.55 -8.16
N LYS A 109 3.27 -23.63 -8.33
CA LYS A 109 2.57 -22.95 -9.44
C LYS A 109 2.48 -21.45 -9.21
N ALA A 110 2.24 -21.03 -7.97
CA ALA A 110 2.29 -19.63 -7.57
C ALA A 110 3.68 -19.02 -7.83
N ARG A 111 4.77 -19.72 -7.48
CA ARG A 111 6.14 -19.29 -7.78
C ARG A 111 6.39 -19.14 -9.29
N GLN A 112 5.96 -20.12 -10.09
CA GLN A 112 6.09 -20.06 -11.55
C GLN A 112 5.36 -18.85 -12.14
N PHE A 113 4.18 -18.51 -11.61
CA PHE A 113 3.45 -17.31 -12.02
C PHE A 113 4.26 -16.03 -11.72
N LEU A 114 4.80 -15.86 -10.51
CA LEU A 114 5.63 -14.68 -10.18
C LEU A 114 6.86 -14.58 -11.07
N TYR A 115 7.48 -15.69 -11.44
CA TYR A 115 8.66 -15.68 -12.31
C TYR A 115 8.37 -15.17 -13.72
N THR A 116 7.10 -15.18 -14.16
CA THR A 116 6.71 -14.61 -15.47
C THR A 116 6.85 -13.09 -15.54
N PHE A 117 6.96 -12.41 -14.40
CA PHE A 117 7.14 -10.96 -14.32
C PHE A 117 8.61 -10.54 -14.36
N HIS A 118 9.53 -11.50 -14.28
CA HIS A 118 10.95 -11.24 -14.42
C HIS A 118 11.36 -11.24 -15.88
N ASP A 119 12.10 -10.22 -16.27
CA ASP A 119 12.72 -10.09 -17.57
C ASP A 119 14.24 -10.12 -17.36
N GLU A 120 14.92 -11.10 -17.96
CA GLU A 120 16.37 -11.26 -17.80
C GLU A 120 17.13 -10.23 -18.64
N GLU A 121 16.63 -9.86 -19.84
CA GLU A 121 17.28 -8.90 -20.74
C GLU A 121 17.30 -7.49 -20.13
N LEU A 122 16.22 -7.09 -19.46
CA LEU A 122 16.20 -5.83 -18.70
C LEU A 122 17.21 -5.85 -17.54
N MET A 123 17.48 -7.02 -16.95
CA MET A 123 18.41 -7.13 -15.82
C MET A 123 19.88 -7.22 -16.24
N GLU A 124 20.18 -7.54 -17.49
CA GLU A 124 21.54 -7.47 -18.05
C GLU A 124 22.08 -6.04 -18.08
N GLN A 125 21.20 -5.04 -18.08
CA GLN A 125 21.57 -3.62 -18.02
C GLN A 125 21.92 -3.15 -16.60
N ARG A 126 21.77 -4.03 -15.60
CA ARG A 126 22.08 -3.72 -14.21
C ARG A 126 23.59 -3.49 -14.05
N PRO A 127 24.03 -2.39 -13.40
CA PRO A 127 25.43 -2.20 -13.07
C PRO A 127 26.00 -3.36 -12.25
N ASP A 128 27.31 -3.57 -12.36
CA ASP A 128 27.97 -4.65 -11.63
C ASP A 128 27.75 -4.51 -10.13
N ARG A 129 27.45 -5.64 -9.47
CA ARG A 129 27.10 -5.63 -8.04
C ARG A 129 28.23 -5.11 -7.14
N GLU A 130 29.47 -5.22 -7.60
CA GLU A 130 30.66 -4.71 -6.91
C GLU A 130 30.68 -3.18 -6.88
N GLU A 131 30.11 -2.53 -7.91
CA GLU A 131 30.05 -1.06 -8.01
C GLU A 131 28.98 -0.47 -7.09
N GLN A 132 27.97 -1.27 -6.70
CA GLN A 132 26.80 -0.84 -5.92
C GLN A 132 26.11 0.43 -6.46
N ALA A 133 26.23 0.71 -7.76
CA ALA A 133 25.61 1.87 -8.37
C ALA A 133 24.08 1.78 -8.23
N ALA A 134 23.47 2.89 -7.82
CA ALA A 134 22.02 2.99 -7.74
C ALA A 134 21.42 2.98 -9.15
N TRP A 135 20.45 2.10 -9.36
CA TRP A 135 19.81 1.90 -10.66
C TRP A 135 18.34 1.56 -10.48
N VAL A 136 17.48 2.30 -11.17
CA VAL A 136 16.04 2.03 -11.23
C VAL A 136 15.77 1.26 -12.53
N PRO A 137 15.40 -0.03 -12.46
CA PRO A 137 15.11 -0.80 -13.65
C PRO A 137 13.84 -0.32 -14.35
N GLU A 138 13.83 -0.42 -15.67
CA GLU A 138 12.57 -0.45 -16.42
C GLU A 138 11.74 -1.68 -16.01
N GLU A 139 10.42 -1.54 -16.06
CA GLU A 139 9.51 -2.64 -15.76
C GLU A 139 9.27 -3.51 -17.00
N SER A 140 9.22 -4.83 -16.78
CA SER A 140 8.78 -5.77 -17.83
C SER A 140 7.35 -5.47 -18.28
N GLU A 141 6.99 -5.86 -19.50
CA GLU A 141 5.64 -5.65 -20.04
C GLU A 141 4.55 -6.18 -19.09
N ARG A 142 4.81 -7.32 -18.44
CA ARG A 142 3.88 -7.95 -17.49
C ARG A 142 3.79 -7.19 -16.17
N LEU A 143 4.89 -6.60 -15.67
CA LEU A 143 4.84 -5.72 -14.50
C LEU A 143 4.04 -4.45 -14.78
N MET A 144 4.28 -3.82 -15.94
CA MET A 144 3.47 -2.69 -16.41
C MET A 144 2.00 -3.09 -16.58
N GLY A 145 1.74 -4.31 -17.06
CA GLY A 145 0.40 -4.88 -17.13
C GLY A 145 -0.27 -4.96 -15.76
N LEU A 146 0.45 -5.41 -14.73
CA LEU A 146 -0.06 -5.46 -13.36
C LEU A 146 -0.27 -4.05 -12.77
N ALA A 147 0.56 -3.06 -13.14
CA ALA A 147 0.33 -1.67 -12.79
C ALA A 147 -0.98 -1.12 -13.41
N ARG A 148 -1.25 -1.46 -14.69
CA ARG A 148 -2.53 -1.12 -15.34
C ARG A 148 -3.74 -1.79 -14.69
N VAL A 149 -3.58 -3.02 -14.18
CA VAL A 149 -4.63 -3.67 -13.36
C VAL A 149 -4.91 -2.87 -12.09
N ASN A 150 -3.88 -2.37 -11.42
CA ASN A 150 -4.06 -1.50 -10.25
C ASN A 150 -4.80 -0.20 -10.63
N THR A 151 -4.44 0.44 -11.74
CA THR A 151 -5.15 1.64 -12.25
C THR A 151 -6.63 1.37 -12.51
N ASP A 152 -6.96 0.27 -13.20
CA ASP A 152 -8.35 -0.13 -13.43
C ASP A 152 -9.10 -0.36 -12.11
N ALA A 153 -8.45 -1.04 -11.15
CA ALA A 153 -9.01 -1.28 -9.82
C ALA A 153 -9.29 0.03 -9.08
N VAL A 154 -8.32 0.96 -9.03
CA VAL A 154 -8.49 2.28 -8.40
C VAL A 154 -9.72 3.01 -8.95
N ARG A 155 -9.82 3.10 -10.28
CA ARG A 155 -10.93 3.79 -10.96
C ARG A 155 -12.27 3.09 -10.73
N SER A 156 -12.28 1.75 -10.75
CA SER A 156 -13.51 0.99 -10.46
C SER A 156 -13.94 1.09 -9.00
N ILE A 157 -13.00 1.15 -8.06
CA ILE A 157 -13.28 1.28 -6.64
C ILE A 157 -13.82 2.66 -6.33
N ASP A 158 -13.23 3.74 -6.86
CA ASP A 158 -13.75 5.11 -6.73
C ASP A 158 -15.21 5.21 -7.20
N LYS A 159 -15.49 4.72 -8.41
CA LYS A 159 -16.86 4.65 -8.97
C LYS A 159 -17.80 3.83 -8.08
N GLY A 160 -17.30 2.75 -7.48
CA GLY A 160 -18.07 1.90 -6.57
C GLY A 160 -18.41 2.61 -5.26
N ILE A 161 -17.44 3.31 -4.67
CA ILE A 161 -17.61 4.09 -3.43
C ILE A 161 -18.58 5.25 -3.69
N GLU A 162 -18.43 5.97 -4.80
CA GLU A 162 -19.34 7.06 -5.18
C GLU A 162 -20.79 6.58 -5.26
N LYS A 163 -21.03 5.42 -5.88
CA LYS A 163 -22.37 4.83 -5.98
C LYS A 163 -23.01 4.47 -4.65
N VAL A 164 -22.22 4.03 -3.68
CA VAL A 164 -22.74 3.61 -2.36
C VAL A 164 -22.86 4.80 -1.41
N SER A 165 -21.94 5.75 -1.47
CA SER A 165 -21.91 6.92 -0.59
C SER A 165 -22.70 8.11 -1.11
N GLU A 166 -23.08 8.11 -2.40
CA GLU A 166 -23.65 9.25 -3.14
C GLU A 166 -22.75 10.49 -3.09
N LYS A 167 -21.44 10.30 -2.84
CA LYS A 167 -20.43 11.36 -2.73
C LYS A 167 -19.23 11.08 -3.62
N GLY A 168 -19.15 11.83 -4.71
CA GLY A 168 -17.96 11.92 -5.55
C GLY A 168 -16.83 12.69 -4.87
N VAL A 169 -15.62 12.55 -5.41
CA VAL A 169 -14.44 13.30 -4.99
C VAL A 169 -13.82 13.93 -6.24
N THR A 170 -13.55 15.22 -6.19
CA THR A 170 -12.89 15.99 -7.28
C THR A 170 -11.42 16.27 -6.98
N ARG A 171 -10.96 16.00 -5.75
CA ARG A 171 -9.59 16.24 -5.30
C ARG A 171 -8.79 14.96 -5.21
N GLY A 172 -7.57 14.99 -5.75
CA GLY A 172 -6.58 13.93 -5.63
C GLY A 172 -5.34 14.44 -4.91
N THR A 173 -5.29 14.22 -3.60
CA THR A 173 -4.07 14.45 -2.81
C THR A 173 -3.24 13.16 -2.81
N ILE A 174 -2.02 13.25 -3.33
CA ILE A 174 -1.06 12.15 -3.40
C ILE A 174 -0.03 12.31 -2.28
N ASP A 175 0.04 11.32 -1.39
CA ASP A 175 1.15 11.15 -0.44
C ASP A 175 2.16 10.16 -1.04
N ALA A 176 3.40 10.58 -1.25
CA ALA A 176 4.48 9.71 -1.72
C ALA A 176 5.50 9.45 -0.61
N ASP A 177 5.88 8.18 -0.43
CA ASP A 177 6.85 7.76 0.58
C ASP A 177 7.56 6.46 0.17
N ALA A 178 8.86 6.38 0.49
CA ALA A 178 9.67 5.21 0.25
C ALA A 178 9.92 4.45 1.55
N THR A 179 9.93 3.12 1.46
CA THR A 179 10.04 2.29 2.66
C THR A 179 11.07 1.18 2.49
N ILE A 180 11.82 0.87 3.56
CA ILE A 180 12.81 -0.22 3.53
C ILE A 180 12.13 -1.54 3.87
N ILE A 181 12.40 -2.57 3.07
CA ILE A 181 12.06 -3.97 3.34
C ILE A 181 13.36 -4.74 3.52
N ASP A 182 13.65 -5.13 4.75
CA ASP A 182 14.85 -5.91 5.07
C ASP A 182 14.81 -7.30 4.42
N SER A 183 15.95 -7.73 3.89
CA SER A 183 16.12 -9.05 3.30
C SER A 183 17.56 -9.52 3.37
N ASN A 184 17.76 -10.69 3.96
CA ASN A 184 19.06 -11.37 4.04
C ASN A 184 19.35 -12.24 2.80
N LYS A 185 18.54 -12.13 1.75
CA LYS A 185 18.74 -12.91 0.52
C LYS A 185 20.02 -12.47 -0.18
N ARG A 186 20.66 -13.43 -0.87
CA ARG A 186 21.90 -13.20 -1.61
C ARG A 186 21.76 -12.05 -2.63
N GLU A 187 20.59 -11.87 -3.22
CA GLU A 187 20.32 -10.86 -4.24
C GLU A 187 20.04 -9.45 -3.68
N ALA A 188 19.74 -9.30 -2.39
CA ALA A 188 19.40 -8.00 -1.79
C ALA A 188 20.64 -7.09 -1.63
N LEU A 189 20.49 -5.79 -1.89
CA LEU A 189 21.58 -4.80 -1.81
C LEU A 189 21.51 -3.96 -0.53
N TRP A 190 22.63 -3.33 -0.16
CA TRP A 190 22.73 -2.52 1.05
C TRP A 190 21.89 -1.26 0.95
N HIS A 191 21.13 -0.94 2.00
CA HIS A 191 20.42 0.33 2.14
C HIS A 191 21.07 1.22 3.20
N TYR A 192 20.72 2.51 3.18
CA TYR A 192 21.35 3.53 4.03
C TYR A 192 21.27 3.27 5.55
N LYS A 193 20.26 2.53 6.02
CA LYS A 193 20.16 2.07 7.43
C LYS A 193 21.10 0.90 7.80
N GLN A 194 22.18 0.68 7.06
CA GLN A 194 23.21 -0.33 7.35
C GLN A 194 22.68 -1.78 7.39
N GLY A 195 21.68 -2.08 6.55
CA GLY A 195 21.14 -3.43 6.34
C GLY A 195 21.02 -3.74 4.84
N ARG A 196 20.50 -4.91 4.49
CA ARG A 196 20.28 -5.34 3.10
C ARG A 196 18.80 -5.49 2.83
N GLY A 197 18.35 -5.14 1.63
CA GLY A 197 16.93 -5.23 1.31
C GLY A 197 16.54 -4.57 0.00
N TYR A 198 15.31 -4.07 0.02
CA TYR A 198 14.66 -3.35 -1.06
C TYR A 198 14.09 -2.04 -0.51
N GLN A 199 13.95 -1.04 -1.37
CA GLN A 199 13.41 0.27 -0.99
C GLN A 199 12.31 0.73 -1.94
N PRO A 200 11.17 0.01 -2.03
CA PRO A 200 10.07 0.43 -2.88
C PRO A 200 9.52 1.80 -2.47
N HIS A 201 9.06 2.53 -3.48
CA HIS A 201 8.38 3.80 -3.36
C HIS A 201 6.90 3.59 -3.71
N LEU A 202 5.98 4.15 -2.93
CA LEU A 202 4.55 4.12 -3.26
C LEU A 202 3.92 5.51 -3.24
N ALA A 203 2.82 5.64 -3.97
CA ALA A 203 1.99 6.83 -4.01
C ALA A 203 0.56 6.48 -3.58
N TYR A 204 0.06 7.20 -2.59
CA TYR A 204 -1.22 6.96 -1.92
C TYR A 204 -2.19 8.12 -2.15
N TRP A 205 -3.39 7.80 -2.60
CA TRP A 205 -4.50 8.73 -2.76
C TRP A 205 -5.32 8.82 -1.48
N VAL A 206 -5.22 9.98 -0.83
CA VAL A 206 -5.72 10.23 0.52
C VAL A 206 -7.24 10.15 0.61
N GLU A 207 -7.95 10.76 -0.34
CA GLU A 207 -9.41 10.89 -0.27
C GLU A 207 -10.15 9.55 -0.42
N ARG A 208 -9.49 8.52 -0.99
CA ARG A 208 -10.11 7.20 -1.21
C ARG A 208 -9.49 6.05 -0.43
N ASP A 209 -8.40 6.26 0.30
CA ASP A 209 -7.67 5.19 0.96
C ASP A 209 -7.18 4.11 -0.04
N LEU A 210 -6.53 4.58 -1.11
CA LEU A 210 -6.05 3.74 -2.22
C LEU A 210 -4.60 4.04 -2.60
N ILE A 211 -3.84 2.99 -2.84
CA ILE A 211 -2.49 3.06 -3.41
C ILE A 211 -2.60 3.12 -4.93
N VAL A 212 -2.16 4.21 -5.53
CA VAL A 212 -2.41 4.48 -6.97
C VAL A 212 -1.24 4.12 -7.86
N ALA A 213 -0.02 4.16 -7.33
CA ALA A 213 1.18 3.76 -8.04
C ALA A 213 2.26 3.25 -7.07
N ASP A 214 3.20 2.48 -7.60
CA ASP A 214 4.40 2.04 -6.91
C ASP A 214 5.56 1.93 -7.88
N GLN A 215 6.78 1.95 -7.34
CA GLN A 215 7.99 1.58 -8.05
C GLN A 215 8.86 0.74 -7.12
N PHE A 216 9.00 -0.54 -7.45
CA PHE A 216 9.85 -1.45 -6.68
C PHE A 216 11.32 -1.15 -6.98
N ARG A 217 12.16 -1.05 -5.95
CA ARG A 217 13.57 -0.65 -6.08
C ARG A 217 14.47 -1.50 -5.19
N ASP A 218 15.71 -1.72 -5.63
CA ASP A 218 16.74 -2.34 -4.79
C ASP A 218 17.11 -1.43 -3.60
N GLY A 219 17.64 -2.02 -2.53
CA GLY A 219 17.90 -1.29 -1.27
C GLY A 219 18.93 -0.17 -1.38
N ASN A 220 19.86 -0.24 -2.33
CA ASN A 220 20.89 0.78 -2.54
C ASN A 220 20.38 1.99 -3.34
N VAL A 221 19.16 1.94 -3.88
CA VAL A 221 18.56 3.04 -4.63
C VAL A 221 18.06 4.10 -3.64
N PRO A 222 18.60 5.34 -3.66
CA PRO A 222 18.12 6.41 -2.80
C PRO A 222 16.65 6.71 -3.04
N ALA A 223 15.90 7.06 -1.98
CA ALA A 223 14.50 7.49 -2.11
C ALA A 223 14.37 8.69 -3.07
N ALA A 224 15.38 9.57 -3.06
CA ALA A 224 15.44 10.77 -3.88
C ALA A 224 15.72 10.54 -5.37
N MET A 225 16.07 9.31 -5.76
CA MET A 225 16.27 8.98 -7.18
C MET A 225 14.91 8.90 -7.89
N ASP A 226 14.75 9.69 -8.95
CA ASP A 226 13.56 9.70 -9.83
C ASP A 226 12.19 9.63 -9.11
N PRO A 227 11.83 10.60 -8.24
CA PRO A 227 10.48 10.68 -7.67
C PRO A 227 9.45 11.17 -8.70
N LEU A 228 9.89 11.78 -9.80
CA LEU A 228 9.02 12.32 -10.85
C LEU A 228 8.26 11.19 -11.58
N SER A 229 8.92 10.10 -11.96
CA SER A 229 8.25 8.99 -12.63
C SER A 229 7.10 8.40 -11.80
N LEU A 230 7.30 8.25 -10.49
CA LEU A 230 6.24 7.79 -9.59
C LEU A 230 5.08 8.79 -9.51
N ALA A 231 5.37 10.09 -9.36
CA ALA A 231 4.34 11.12 -9.30
C ALA A 231 3.48 11.12 -10.57
N LYS A 232 4.10 11.04 -11.76
CA LYS A 232 3.39 10.93 -13.04
C LYS A 232 2.47 9.71 -13.08
N ALA A 233 2.99 8.54 -12.70
CA ALA A 233 2.20 7.31 -12.67
C ALA A 233 1.00 7.43 -11.70
N ALA A 234 1.21 8.06 -10.54
CA ALA A 234 0.16 8.27 -9.54
C ALA A 234 -0.99 9.14 -10.06
N PHE A 235 -0.68 10.28 -10.67
CA PHE A 235 -1.70 11.19 -11.21
C PHE A 235 -2.41 10.63 -12.45
N GLU A 236 -1.70 9.87 -13.28
CA GLU A 236 -2.30 9.18 -14.43
C GLU A 236 -3.32 8.11 -13.96
N ALA A 237 -3.04 7.42 -12.85
CA ALA A 237 -3.92 6.39 -12.32
C ALA A 237 -5.28 6.91 -11.80
N LEU A 238 -5.35 8.17 -11.39
CA LEU A 238 -6.58 8.78 -10.86
C LEU A 238 -7.72 8.76 -11.89
N PRO A 239 -9.00 8.73 -11.46
CA PRO A 239 -10.14 8.85 -12.35
C PRO A 239 -10.27 10.27 -12.92
N GLU A 240 -10.88 10.44 -14.10
CA GLU A 240 -11.07 11.75 -14.76
C GLU A 240 -11.92 12.74 -13.96
N THR A 241 -12.72 12.24 -13.02
CA THR A 241 -13.49 13.03 -12.06
C THR A 241 -12.61 13.90 -11.16
N VAL A 242 -11.33 13.53 -10.98
CA VAL A 242 -10.36 14.34 -10.25
C VAL A 242 -9.83 15.46 -11.13
N THR A 243 -10.10 16.69 -10.69
CA THR A 243 -9.74 17.95 -11.37
C THR A 243 -8.88 18.87 -10.50
N GLU A 244 -8.86 18.66 -9.19
CA GLU A 244 -7.98 19.35 -8.24
C GLU A 244 -6.87 18.39 -7.80
N PHE A 245 -5.61 18.81 -7.98
CA PHE A 245 -4.46 17.94 -7.74
C PHE A 245 -3.60 18.49 -6.62
N ALA A 246 -3.21 17.63 -5.69
CA ALA A 246 -2.29 17.98 -4.64
C ALA A 246 -1.24 16.90 -4.38
N TYR A 247 -0.07 17.28 -3.87
CA TYR A 247 1.06 16.39 -3.64
C TYR A 247 1.77 16.70 -2.32
N ARG A 248 2.00 15.68 -1.49
CA ARG A 248 2.75 15.82 -0.24
C ARG A 248 3.80 14.73 -0.14
N ALA A 249 5.00 15.14 0.29
CA ALA A 249 6.12 14.20 0.45
C ALA A 249 7.15 14.71 1.44
N ASP A 250 8.09 13.84 1.80
CA ASP A 250 9.30 14.22 2.54
C ASP A 250 10.37 14.77 1.59
N SER A 251 11.60 14.92 2.08
CA SER A 251 12.68 15.51 1.30
C SER A 251 13.26 14.60 0.23
N ALA A 252 12.88 13.32 0.18
CA ALA A 252 13.19 12.49 -0.99
C ALA A 252 12.53 13.05 -2.27
N SER A 253 11.40 13.74 -2.14
CA SER A 253 10.76 14.42 -3.28
C SER A 253 11.26 15.84 -3.52
N TYR A 254 12.25 16.34 -2.77
CA TYR A 254 12.84 17.67 -2.97
C TYR A 254 13.82 17.67 -4.16
N GLN A 255 13.28 17.41 -5.35
CA GLN A 255 14.02 17.31 -6.61
C GLN A 255 13.50 18.34 -7.62
N HIS A 256 14.40 19.03 -8.30
CA HIS A 256 14.04 20.16 -9.18
C HIS A 256 13.10 19.77 -10.31
N ASP A 257 13.36 18.64 -10.99
CA ASP A 257 12.50 18.18 -12.09
C ASP A 257 11.07 17.90 -11.62
N LEU A 258 10.91 17.35 -10.42
CA LEU A 258 9.59 17.15 -9.81
C LEU A 258 8.92 18.48 -9.44
N LEU A 259 9.63 19.39 -8.77
CA LEU A 259 9.08 20.70 -8.39
C LEU A 259 8.64 21.50 -9.63
N ASN A 260 9.48 21.56 -10.68
CA ASN A 260 9.16 22.24 -11.93
C ASN A 260 7.92 21.61 -12.59
N TRP A 261 7.81 20.28 -12.59
CA TRP A 261 6.66 19.58 -13.11
C TRP A 261 5.37 19.89 -12.33
N LEU A 262 5.43 19.88 -10.99
CA LEU A 262 4.30 20.22 -10.12
C LEU A 262 3.82 21.67 -10.29
N ARG A 263 4.71 22.61 -10.63
CA ARG A 263 4.33 24.01 -10.94
C ARG A 263 3.55 24.17 -12.25
N GLY A 264 3.36 23.09 -13.02
CA GLY A 264 2.63 23.13 -14.28
C GLY A 264 3.46 23.64 -15.47
N GLU A 265 4.78 23.53 -15.41
CA GLU A 265 5.67 23.85 -16.54
C GLU A 265 5.52 22.82 -17.69
N ASN A 266 4.92 21.66 -17.42
CA ASN A 266 4.57 20.65 -18.42
C ASN A 266 3.08 20.69 -18.75
N LYS A 267 2.73 20.77 -20.04
CA LYS A 267 1.35 20.83 -20.54
C LYS A 267 0.86 19.50 -21.17
N TRP A 268 1.74 18.52 -21.29
CA TRP A 268 1.47 17.28 -22.03
C TRP A 268 1.02 16.14 -21.12
N ASP A 269 1.59 16.07 -19.92
CA ASP A 269 1.25 15.06 -18.91
C ASP A 269 0.02 15.48 -18.10
N ARG A 270 -0.67 14.50 -17.50
CA ARG A 270 -1.67 14.76 -16.45
C ARG A 270 -0.94 14.89 -15.10
N PRO A 271 -1.24 15.90 -14.28
CA PRO A 271 -2.24 16.95 -14.47
C PRO A 271 -1.76 18.07 -15.41
N ARG A 272 -2.69 18.59 -16.22
CA ARG A 272 -2.43 19.68 -17.18
C ARG A 272 -2.54 21.08 -16.54
N CYS A 273 -2.56 21.13 -15.21
CA CYS A 273 -2.65 22.32 -14.40
C CYS A 273 -1.64 22.22 -13.25
N PRO A 274 -1.28 23.35 -12.63
CA PRO A 274 -0.42 23.33 -11.44
C PRO A 274 -1.00 22.46 -10.33
N VAL A 275 -0.13 21.73 -9.65
CA VAL A 275 -0.44 20.89 -8.50
C VAL A 275 -0.13 21.67 -7.23
N THR A 276 -1.05 21.69 -6.27
CA THR A 276 -0.75 22.23 -4.94
C THR A 276 0.18 21.26 -4.22
N PHE A 277 1.37 21.69 -3.81
CA PHE A 277 2.33 20.79 -3.16
C PHE A 277 2.87 21.33 -1.84
N ALA A 278 3.24 20.41 -0.94
CA ALA A 278 4.05 20.69 0.24
C ALA A 278 5.05 19.56 0.42
N ILE A 279 6.34 19.90 0.32
CA ILE A 279 7.44 18.93 0.32
C ILE A 279 8.47 19.41 1.34
N SER A 280 8.99 18.51 2.18
CA SER A 280 10.10 18.88 3.07
C SER A 280 11.33 19.24 2.24
N ALA A 281 11.96 20.38 2.51
CA ALA A 281 13.18 20.76 1.82
C ALA A 281 14.41 20.17 2.53
N ASP A 282 15.41 19.76 1.76
CA ASP A 282 16.70 19.37 2.33
C ASP A 282 17.37 20.59 2.96
N MET A 283 17.86 20.43 4.20
CA MET A 283 18.49 21.49 4.95
C MET A 283 19.93 21.73 4.46
N THR A 284 20.06 22.44 3.34
CA THR A 284 21.37 22.83 2.80
C THR A 284 22.07 23.85 3.71
N PRO A 285 23.41 23.95 3.68
CA PRO A 285 24.13 24.98 4.44
C PRO A 285 23.64 26.41 4.16
N GLN A 286 23.27 26.69 2.90
CA GLN A 286 22.74 27.99 2.47
C GLN A 286 21.36 28.25 3.07
N LEU A 287 20.43 27.28 2.97
CA LEU A 287 19.10 27.40 3.56
C LEU A 287 19.19 27.56 5.08
N LYS A 288 20.06 26.78 5.72
CA LYS A 288 20.32 26.87 7.16
C LYS A 288 20.84 28.25 7.56
N ALA A 289 21.82 28.80 6.84
CA ALA A 289 22.37 30.12 7.12
C ALA A 289 21.33 31.23 6.99
N VAL A 290 20.42 31.14 6.01
CA VAL A 290 19.31 32.09 5.88
C VAL A 290 18.36 32.00 7.07
N ILE A 291 17.99 30.77 7.48
CA ILE A 291 17.10 30.54 8.64
C ILE A 291 17.73 31.05 9.94
N GLU A 292 19.01 30.77 10.17
CA GLU A 292 19.75 31.20 11.36
C GLU A 292 19.97 32.73 11.40
N GLY A 293 19.94 33.39 10.24
CA GLY A 293 20.04 34.85 10.11
C GLY A 293 18.72 35.61 10.26
N MET A 294 17.58 34.93 10.42
CA MET A 294 16.28 35.59 10.56
C MET A 294 16.14 36.29 11.92
N GLU A 295 15.48 37.45 11.93
CA GLU A 295 15.16 38.14 13.18
C GLU A 295 14.16 37.35 14.02
N GLU A 296 14.30 37.40 15.36
CA GLU A 296 13.37 36.73 16.29
C GLU A 296 11.90 37.18 16.12
N SER A 297 11.69 38.43 15.68
CA SER A 297 10.37 38.99 15.39
C SER A 297 9.65 38.35 14.20
N ALA A 298 10.38 37.64 13.33
CA ALA A 298 9.82 36.97 12.15
C ALA A 298 9.20 35.60 12.49
N TRP A 299 9.48 35.06 13.68
CA TRP A 299 8.99 33.75 14.10
C TRP A 299 7.61 33.86 14.77
N GLU A 300 6.68 33.03 14.32
CA GLU A 300 5.35 32.88 14.89
C GLU A 300 5.21 31.52 15.58
N SER A 301 4.55 31.47 16.74
CA SER A 301 4.23 30.19 17.41
C SER A 301 3.39 29.29 16.50
N LEU A 302 3.78 28.02 16.38
CA LEU A 302 3.03 27.00 15.68
C LEU A 302 2.02 26.35 16.62
N LYS A 303 0.75 26.69 16.46
CA LYS A 303 -0.37 26.19 17.27
C LYS A 303 -0.90 24.88 16.72
N ASN A 304 -1.80 24.25 17.47
CA ASN A 304 -2.60 23.14 16.99
C ASN A 304 -3.73 23.66 16.07
N ARG A 305 -4.36 22.77 15.31
CA ARG A 305 -5.48 23.12 14.41
C ARG A 305 -6.68 23.77 15.10
N ASP A 306 -6.89 23.46 16.38
CA ASP A 306 -7.94 24.06 17.19
C ASP A 306 -7.54 25.42 17.80
N GLY A 307 -6.36 25.93 17.44
CA GLY A 307 -5.79 27.17 17.95
C GLY A 307 -5.16 27.05 19.34
N SER A 308 -5.14 25.85 19.94
CA SER A 308 -4.49 25.62 21.23
C SER A 308 -2.96 25.50 21.09
N GLU A 309 -2.24 25.77 22.17
CA GLU A 309 -0.78 25.55 22.20
C GLU A 309 -0.44 24.04 22.16
N PRO A 310 0.68 23.63 21.53
CA PRO A 310 1.12 22.24 21.52
C PRO A 310 1.26 21.69 22.94
N ARG A 311 0.76 20.47 23.19
CA ARG A 311 0.70 19.85 24.54
C ARG A 311 2.02 19.21 25.01
N GLU A 312 3.15 19.51 24.37
CA GLU A 312 4.46 18.96 24.76
C GLU A 312 5.20 19.94 25.69
N GLU A 313 5.17 19.66 26.99
CA GLU A 313 5.95 20.43 27.97
C GLU A 313 7.44 20.41 27.61
N GLY A 314 8.07 21.60 27.64
CA GLY A 314 9.49 21.75 27.36
C GLY A 314 9.87 21.77 25.87
N ILE A 315 8.92 21.81 24.94
CA ILE A 315 9.18 21.96 23.50
C ILE A 315 8.39 23.15 22.94
N THR A 316 9.11 24.13 22.38
CA THR A 316 8.50 25.23 21.61
C THR A 316 8.64 24.93 20.12
N ARG A 317 7.57 25.16 19.37
CA ARG A 317 7.54 25.03 17.91
C ARG A 317 7.12 26.37 17.32
N GLU A 318 7.92 26.89 16.41
CA GLU A 318 7.67 28.16 15.73
C GLU A 318 7.85 27.96 14.23
N TRP A 319 7.32 28.90 13.44
CA TRP A 319 7.48 28.93 12.00
C TRP A 319 7.68 30.35 11.48
N ALA A 320 8.29 30.46 10.31
CA ALA A 320 8.49 31.73 9.62
C ALA A 320 8.54 31.51 8.11
N GLU A 321 8.12 32.50 7.31
CA GLU A 321 8.34 32.46 5.86
C GLU A 321 9.75 32.92 5.53
N ILE A 322 10.43 32.19 4.65
CA ILE A 322 11.82 32.46 4.32
C ILE A 322 11.90 33.02 2.89
N PRO A 323 12.56 34.17 2.67
CA PRO A 323 12.94 34.61 1.34
C PRO A 323 14.14 33.77 0.84
N PHE A 324 13.87 32.57 0.33
CA PHE A 324 14.89 31.67 -0.17
C PHE A 324 14.66 31.30 -1.63
N VAL A 325 15.72 31.36 -2.43
CA VAL A 325 15.75 30.86 -3.80
C VAL A 325 16.91 29.89 -3.90
N PRO A 326 16.68 28.60 -4.18
CA PRO A 326 17.77 27.63 -4.28
C PRO A 326 18.68 27.99 -5.47
N GLU A 327 20.00 28.00 -5.23
CA GLU A 327 21.01 28.03 -6.28
C GLU A 327 21.06 26.64 -6.94
N ALA A 328 20.30 26.46 -8.01
CA ALA A 328 20.23 25.18 -8.71
C ALA A 328 20.28 25.36 -10.23
N GLU A 329 20.91 24.39 -10.91
CA GLU A 329 20.86 24.30 -12.37
C GLU A 329 19.40 24.19 -12.83
N GLY A 330 18.98 25.07 -13.74
CA GLY A 330 17.63 25.07 -14.31
C GLY A 330 16.63 26.06 -13.69
N VAL A 331 16.96 26.75 -12.60
CA VAL A 331 16.14 27.88 -12.10
C VAL A 331 16.30 29.06 -13.08
N LYS A 332 15.26 29.33 -13.88
CA LYS A 332 15.27 30.47 -14.80
C LYS A 332 15.14 31.76 -13.99
N LYS A 333 15.80 32.82 -14.44
CA LYS A 333 15.82 34.14 -13.80
C LYS A 333 14.41 34.74 -13.57
N ASP A 334 13.41 34.28 -14.34
CA ASP A 334 12.01 34.73 -14.26
C ASP A 334 11.06 33.71 -13.60
N SER A 335 11.58 32.59 -13.08
CA SER A 335 10.76 31.63 -12.33
C SER A 335 10.26 32.28 -11.05
N LYS A 336 8.95 32.16 -10.76
CA LYS A 336 8.42 32.60 -9.47
C LYS A 336 9.13 31.79 -8.36
N PRO A 337 9.75 32.44 -7.37
CA PRO A 337 10.39 31.73 -6.27
C PRO A 337 9.33 30.91 -5.54
N ASP A 338 9.68 29.67 -5.17
CA ASP A 338 8.80 28.88 -4.31
C ASP A 338 8.70 29.53 -2.94
N ARG A 339 7.57 29.28 -2.27
CA ARG A 339 7.42 29.68 -0.88
C ARG A 339 8.11 28.66 0.01
N TYR A 340 9.06 29.13 0.82
CA TYR A 340 9.72 28.33 1.84
C TYR A 340 9.18 28.70 3.22
N ILE A 341 8.87 27.68 4.02
CA ILE A 341 8.42 27.84 5.40
C ILE A 341 9.41 27.14 6.31
N ALA A 342 10.08 27.90 7.18
CA ALA A 342 10.94 27.39 8.24
C ALA A 342 10.09 26.86 9.39
N ILE A 343 10.56 25.81 10.06
CA ILE A 343 10.03 25.36 11.34
C ILE A 343 11.19 25.26 12.31
N ARG A 344 11.12 25.98 13.42
CA ARG A 344 12.08 25.93 14.53
C ARG A 344 11.48 25.13 15.67
N VAL A 345 12.19 24.09 16.11
CA VAL A 345 11.82 23.26 17.25
C VAL A 345 12.89 23.43 18.33
N THR A 346 12.52 24.09 19.43
CA THR A 346 13.40 24.38 20.56
C THR A 346 13.05 23.48 21.73
N ARG A 347 14.02 22.71 22.24
CA ARG A 347 13.88 21.90 23.45
C ARG A 347 14.48 22.63 24.64
N HIS A 348 13.67 22.89 25.66
CA HIS A 348 14.07 23.61 26.87
C HIS A 348 14.80 22.75 27.90
N GLN A 349 14.70 21.42 27.79
CA GLN A 349 15.45 20.45 28.60
C GLN A 349 16.32 19.57 27.71
N GLN A 350 17.63 19.59 27.95
CA GLN A 350 18.57 18.67 27.30
C GLN A 350 18.57 17.33 28.05
N LEU A 351 18.28 16.23 27.35
CA LEU A 351 18.47 14.89 27.88
C LEU A 351 19.97 14.58 27.92
N LEU A 352 20.41 13.80 28.92
CA LEU A 352 21.82 13.45 29.19
C LEU A 352 22.57 12.78 28.01
N PHE A 353 21.86 12.44 26.92
CA PHE A 353 22.35 11.71 25.74
C PHE A 353 21.86 12.29 24.39
N ASP A 354 21.33 13.52 24.35
CA ASP A 354 20.94 14.16 23.07
C ASP A 354 22.19 14.76 22.36
N ASP A 355 22.06 15.06 21.06
CA ASP A 355 23.12 15.61 20.20
C ASP A 355 23.67 17.01 20.60
N GLY A 356 23.26 17.53 21.75
CA GLY A 356 23.65 18.84 22.29
C GLY A 356 22.95 20.04 21.64
N ASN A 357 22.16 19.84 20.57
CA ASN A 357 21.48 20.92 19.87
C ASN A 357 20.12 21.21 20.51
N ALA A 358 20.03 22.34 21.22
CA ALA A 358 18.77 22.82 21.81
C ALA A 358 17.72 23.22 20.75
N VAL A 359 18.15 23.50 19.52
CA VAL A 359 17.30 23.98 18.42
C VAL A 359 17.49 23.09 17.20
N ARG A 360 16.37 22.65 16.61
CA ARG A 360 16.34 21.93 15.32
C ARG A 360 15.51 22.70 14.32
N TYR A 361 16.03 22.83 13.10
CA TYR A 361 15.35 23.49 12.00
C TYR A 361 14.87 22.47 10.98
N TYR A 362 13.68 22.71 10.45
CA TYR A 362 13.12 22.03 9.29
C TYR A 362 12.64 23.09 8.29
N ALA A 363 12.46 22.69 7.04
CA ALA A 363 11.90 23.58 6.02
C ALA A 363 10.91 22.81 5.14
N ILE A 364 9.90 23.52 4.65
CA ILE A 364 8.93 23.03 3.67
C ILE A 364 8.97 23.96 2.47
N VAL A 365 9.08 23.40 1.27
CA VAL A 365 8.84 24.10 0.00
C VAL A 365 7.40 23.84 -0.43
N THR A 366 6.67 24.90 -0.80
CA THR A 366 5.24 24.79 -1.11
C THR A 366 4.77 25.91 -2.06
N ASN A 367 3.67 25.68 -2.76
CA ASN A 367 2.88 26.71 -3.44
C ASN A 367 1.46 26.85 -2.84
N HIS A 368 1.22 26.30 -1.65
CA HIS A 368 -0.04 26.45 -0.92
C HIS A 368 -0.29 27.94 -0.60
N GLU A 369 -1.50 28.44 -0.84
CA GLU A 369 -1.83 29.87 -0.71
C GLU A 369 -2.23 30.30 0.72
N GLY A 370 -2.62 29.36 1.58
CA GLY A 370 -2.99 29.62 2.98
C GLY A 370 -1.82 30.08 3.85
N ARG A 371 -2.06 30.43 5.13
CA ARG A 371 -0.99 30.83 6.08
C ARG A 371 0.07 29.74 6.23
N GLY A 372 1.28 30.11 6.67
CA GLY A 372 2.37 29.13 6.77
C GLY A 372 2.05 28.02 7.76
N GLU A 373 1.39 28.33 8.87
CA GLU A 373 0.81 27.35 9.80
C GLU A 373 -0.15 26.36 9.12
N GLU A 374 -1.05 26.83 8.25
CA GLU A 374 -1.98 25.97 7.51
C GLU A 374 -1.24 25.04 6.55
N ALA A 375 -0.23 25.55 5.83
CA ALA A 375 0.61 24.76 4.95
C ALA A 375 1.41 23.69 5.73
N ILE A 376 1.93 24.03 6.91
CA ILE A 376 2.60 23.07 7.80
C ILE A 376 1.61 21.99 8.28
N HIS A 377 0.41 22.39 8.69
CA HIS A 377 -0.63 21.45 9.11
C HIS A 377 -1.06 20.53 7.98
N TRP A 378 -1.19 21.05 6.76
CA TRP A 378 -1.56 20.28 5.59
C TRP A 378 -0.45 19.32 5.17
N HIS A 379 0.82 19.75 5.20
CA HIS A 379 1.99 18.89 4.99
C HIS A 379 2.00 17.70 5.97
N ARG A 380 1.74 17.97 7.25
CA ARG A 380 1.79 16.97 8.32
C ARG A 380 0.63 15.99 8.31
N GLU A 381 -0.44 16.21 7.57
CA GLU A 381 -1.50 15.20 7.41
C GLU A 381 -1.02 13.91 6.74
N LYS A 382 0.10 13.97 6.00
CA LYS A 382 0.74 12.76 5.47
C LYS A 382 1.34 11.88 6.58
N ALA A 383 1.67 12.48 7.73
CA ALA A 383 2.21 11.75 8.87
C ALA A 383 1.09 10.89 9.49
N GLY A 384 1.36 9.60 9.69
CA GLY A 384 0.38 8.63 10.14
C GLY A 384 -0.53 8.04 9.07
N THR A 385 -0.69 8.63 7.86
CA THR A 385 -1.45 8.00 6.77
C THR A 385 -0.57 6.99 6.02
N VAL A 386 0.47 7.47 5.33
CA VAL A 386 1.35 6.62 4.52
C VAL A 386 2.16 5.64 5.38
N GLU A 387 2.54 6.05 6.59
CA GLU A 387 3.17 5.18 7.60
C GLU A 387 2.24 4.03 8.01
N TYR A 388 0.94 4.31 8.17
CA TYR A 388 -0.07 3.29 8.45
C TYR A 388 -0.24 2.35 7.25
N VAL A 389 -0.23 2.85 6.02
CA VAL A 389 -0.27 2.02 4.80
C VAL A 389 0.96 1.11 4.75
N HIS A 390 2.16 1.61 5.03
CA HIS A 390 3.37 0.79 5.10
C HIS A 390 3.29 -0.27 6.20
N ASP A 391 2.80 0.08 7.37
CA ASP A 391 2.61 -0.85 8.48
C ASP A 391 1.61 -1.97 8.12
N VAL A 392 0.45 -1.63 7.54
CA VAL A 392 -0.54 -2.62 7.09
C VAL A 392 0.01 -3.50 5.98
N THR A 393 0.59 -2.92 4.94
CA THR A 393 1.08 -3.69 3.79
C THR A 393 2.21 -4.64 4.19
N LYS A 394 3.14 -4.21 5.05
CA LYS A 394 4.25 -5.05 5.50
C LYS A 394 3.84 -6.12 6.49
N ASN A 395 3.14 -5.73 7.56
CA ASN A 395 2.91 -6.59 8.71
C ASN A 395 1.61 -7.39 8.60
N ASP A 396 0.63 -6.92 7.83
CA ASP A 396 -0.62 -7.63 7.65
C ASP A 396 -0.74 -8.28 6.25
N LEU A 397 -0.15 -7.73 5.19
CA LEU A 397 -0.40 -8.16 3.80
C LEU A 397 0.86 -8.63 3.06
N GLY A 398 1.86 -9.16 3.76
CA GLY A 398 2.98 -9.90 3.15
C GLY A 398 4.04 -9.06 2.42
N ALA A 399 3.89 -7.74 2.33
CA ALA A 399 4.88 -6.88 1.68
C ALA A 399 6.21 -6.78 2.45
N GLY A 400 6.24 -7.21 3.72
CA GLY A 400 7.44 -7.26 4.55
C GLY A 400 8.40 -8.40 4.18
N ILE A 401 7.98 -9.33 3.33
CA ILE A 401 8.76 -10.49 2.92
C ILE A 401 8.82 -10.53 1.40
N MET A 402 10.03 -10.60 0.85
CA MET A 402 10.23 -10.85 -0.58
C MET A 402 10.47 -12.33 -0.80
N PRO A 403 9.56 -13.11 -1.42
CA PRO A 403 9.63 -14.58 -1.42
C PRO A 403 10.53 -15.17 -2.52
N CYS A 404 10.89 -14.39 -3.54
CA CYS A 404 11.66 -14.86 -4.69
C CYS A 404 13.12 -14.34 -4.70
N GLY A 405 13.97 -14.96 -5.54
CA GLY A 405 15.34 -14.48 -5.81
C GLY A 405 15.46 -13.71 -7.13
N ARG A 406 14.33 -13.37 -7.76
CA ARG A 406 14.25 -12.63 -9.03
C ARG A 406 13.59 -11.29 -8.79
N PHE A 407 14.18 -10.22 -9.29
CA PHE A 407 13.72 -8.85 -9.05
C PHE A 407 12.25 -8.67 -9.46
N GLY A 408 11.92 -8.99 -10.72
CA GLY A 408 10.56 -8.81 -11.24
C GLY A 408 9.51 -9.69 -10.55
N ALA A 409 9.91 -10.86 -10.03
CA ALA A 409 9.03 -11.70 -9.23
C ALA A 409 8.71 -11.09 -7.86
N ASN A 410 9.70 -10.46 -7.22
CA ASN A 410 9.51 -9.73 -5.95
C ASN A 410 8.71 -8.44 -6.18
N ALA A 411 8.95 -7.72 -7.28
CA ALA A 411 8.17 -6.56 -7.67
C ALA A 411 6.68 -6.93 -7.87
N ALA A 412 6.40 -8.05 -8.56
CA ALA A 412 5.04 -8.54 -8.74
C ALA A 412 4.37 -8.95 -7.42
N TRP A 413 5.10 -9.66 -6.54
CA TRP A 413 4.62 -9.97 -5.20
C TRP A 413 4.26 -8.71 -4.41
N TYR A 414 5.17 -7.73 -4.37
CA TYR A 414 4.95 -6.46 -3.70
C TYR A 414 3.69 -5.76 -4.23
N ARG A 415 3.54 -5.64 -5.55
CA ARG A 415 2.37 -5.03 -6.17
C ARG A 415 1.07 -5.79 -5.89
N LEU A 416 1.08 -7.12 -5.81
CA LEU A 416 -0.07 -7.91 -5.39
C LEU A 416 -0.45 -7.65 -3.92
N CYS A 417 0.52 -7.37 -3.04
CA CYS A 417 0.26 -6.92 -1.68
C CYS A 417 -0.45 -5.57 -1.66
N LEU A 418 -0.02 -4.61 -2.49
CA LEU A 418 -0.65 -3.29 -2.61
C LEU A 418 -2.06 -3.38 -3.23
N LEU A 419 -2.24 -4.23 -4.24
CA LEU A 419 -3.54 -4.51 -4.83
C LEU A 419 -4.49 -5.15 -3.81
N THR A 420 -3.98 -6.00 -2.92
CA THR A 420 -4.76 -6.56 -1.80
C THR A 420 -5.19 -5.47 -0.82
N TYR A 421 -4.31 -4.49 -0.53
CA TYR A 421 -4.69 -3.33 0.28
C TYR A 421 -5.88 -2.60 -0.33
N ASN A 422 -5.80 -2.24 -1.61
CA ASN A 422 -6.88 -1.57 -2.33
C ASN A 422 -8.17 -2.39 -2.37
N LEU A 423 -8.07 -3.69 -2.60
CA LEU A 423 -9.22 -4.59 -2.59
C LEU A 423 -9.90 -4.63 -1.22
N LEU A 424 -9.14 -4.66 -0.13
CA LEU A 424 -9.69 -4.61 1.22
C LEU A 424 -10.25 -3.23 1.57
N SER A 425 -9.68 -2.13 1.04
CA SER A 425 -10.30 -0.80 1.11
C SER A 425 -11.68 -0.80 0.45
N ALA A 426 -11.81 -1.38 -0.74
CA ALA A 426 -13.09 -1.54 -1.43
C ALA A 426 -14.07 -2.43 -0.65
N PHE A 427 -13.60 -3.58 -0.16
CA PHE A 427 -14.37 -4.53 0.65
C PHE A 427 -15.03 -3.82 1.85
N LYS A 428 -14.26 -2.98 2.55
CA LYS A 428 -14.74 -2.22 3.69
C LYS A 428 -15.69 -1.10 3.27
N GLN A 429 -15.28 -0.22 2.36
CA GLN A 429 -16.00 1.02 2.05
C GLN A 429 -17.31 0.78 1.28
N ILE A 430 -17.35 -0.24 0.42
CA ILE A 430 -18.53 -0.57 -0.38
C ILE A 430 -19.42 -1.60 0.35
N GLY A 431 -18.80 -2.60 0.96
CA GLY A 431 -19.49 -3.78 1.46
C GLY A 431 -19.88 -3.76 2.94
N LEU A 432 -19.21 -2.95 3.77
CA LEU A 432 -19.35 -3.00 5.23
C LEU A 432 -19.87 -1.67 5.82
N PRO A 433 -20.45 -1.72 7.04
CA PRO A 433 -20.83 -0.50 7.76
C PRO A 433 -19.63 0.37 8.13
N GLU A 434 -19.86 1.68 8.29
CA GLU A 434 -18.83 2.71 8.53
C GLU A 434 -17.88 2.40 9.69
N LYS A 435 -18.39 1.78 10.77
CA LYS A 435 -17.59 1.34 11.93
C LYS A 435 -16.45 0.37 11.59
N LEU A 436 -16.49 -0.28 10.41
CA LEU A 436 -15.48 -1.20 9.91
C LEU A 436 -14.61 -0.61 8.78
N HIS A 437 -14.85 0.63 8.33
CA HIS A 437 -14.07 1.25 7.25
C HIS A 437 -12.58 1.40 7.59
N LYS A 438 -12.28 1.61 8.88
CA LYS A 438 -10.92 1.70 9.43
C LYS A 438 -10.41 0.36 10.01
N ALA A 439 -11.09 -0.75 9.79
CA ALA A 439 -10.64 -2.05 10.30
C ALA A 439 -9.36 -2.50 9.58
N ARG A 440 -8.34 -2.90 10.35
CA ARG A 440 -7.14 -3.56 9.82
C ARG A 440 -7.45 -4.98 9.33
N PRO A 441 -6.65 -5.55 8.41
CA PRO A 441 -6.82 -6.93 7.95
C PRO A 441 -6.89 -7.94 9.10
N LYS A 442 -6.08 -7.78 10.15
CA LYS A 442 -6.13 -8.61 11.36
C LYS A 442 -7.52 -8.67 12.01
N LYS A 443 -8.22 -7.53 12.09
CA LYS A 443 -9.59 -7.46 12.61
C LYS A 443 -10.60 -8.10 11.65
N LEU A 444 -10.42 -7.91 10.35
CA LEU A 444 -11.27 -8.52 9.32
C LEU A 444 -11.15 -10.04 9.31
N ARG A 445 -9.94 -10.60 9.47
CA ARG A 445 -9.71 -12.05 9.60
C ARG A 445 -10.47 -12.64 10.77
N PHE A 446 -10.30 -12.04 11.95
CA PHE A 446 -10.95 -12.50 13.18
C PHE A 446 -12.48 -12.42 13.11
N ARG A 447 -13.04 -11.38 12.49
CA ARG A 447 -14.49 -11.12 12.51
C ARG A 447 -15.26 -11.70 11.32
N LEU A 448 -14.63 -11.80 10.15
CA LEU A 448 -15.33 -12.01 8.88
C LEU A 448 -14.64 -13.03 7.98
N LEU A 449 -13.34 -12.88 7.69
CA LEU A 449 -12.69 -13.67 6.62
C LEU A 449 -12.40 -15.11 7.06
N CYS A 450 -11.81 -15.29 8.25
CA CYS A 450 -11.34 -16.57 8.76
C CYS A 450 -12.34 -17.17 9.77
N LEU A 451 -13.59 -17.34 9.33
CA LEU A 451 -14.66 -17.95 10.11
C LEU A 451 -14.83 -19.43 9.76
N GLY A 452 -15.02 -20.27 10.78
CA GLY A 452 -15.40 -21.66 10.61
C GLY A 452 -16.81 -21.80 10.02
N ALA A 453 -17.00 -22.70 9.06
CA ALA A 453 -18.32 -23.02 8.53
C ALA A 453 -18.44 -24.48 8.07
N LYS A 454 -19.65 -25.01 8.18
CA LYS A 454 -20.04 -26.27 7.55
C LYS A 454 -20.74 -25.98 6.23
N ILE A 455 -20.29 -26.63 5.16
CA ILE A 455 -20.93 -26.58 3.86
C ILE A 455 -21.98 -27.69 3.80
N ALA A 456 -23.19 -27.30 3.44
CA ALA A 456 -24.31 -28.21 3.24
C ALA A 456 -24.89 -28.03 1.85
N THR A 457 -25.35 -29.12 1.24
CA THR A 457 -26.13 -29.05 0.00
C THR A 457 -27.59 -29.24 0.35
N HIS A 458 -28.44 -28.29 -0.04
CA HIS A 458 -29.89 -28.41 0.13
C HIS A 458 -30.61 -27.94 -1.13
N ALA A 459 -31.49 -28.77 -1.68
CA ALA A 459 -32.27 -28.45 -2.90
C ALA A 459 -31.41 -27.94 -4.08
N ARG A 460 -30.26 -28.58 -4.34
CA ARG A 460 -29.25 -28.19 -5.37
C ARG A 460 -28.59 -26.83 -5.16
N LYS A 461 -28.74 -26.21 -3.97
CA LYS A 461 -28.02 -25.00 -3.59
C LYS A 461 -26.97 -25.33 -2.53
N THR A 462 -25.78 -24.74 -2.69
CA THR A 462 -24.75 -24.75 -1.65
C THR A 462 -25.11 -23.75 -0.56
N MET A 463 -25.12 -24.20 0.69
CA MET A 463 -25.44 -23.41 1.87
C MET A 463 -24.23 -23.42 2.82
N LEU A 464 -23.79 -22.23 3.22
CA LEU A 464 -22.70 -22.05 4.15
C LEU A 464 -23.26 -21.79 5.55
N LYS A 465 -23.11 -22.74 6.48
CA LYS A 465 -23.52 -22.58 7.87
C LYS A 465 -22.32 -22.08 8.68
N VAL A 466 -22.25 -20.76 8.86
CA VAL A 466 -21.12 -20.07 9.50
C VAL A 466 -21.24 -20.13 11.02
N ALA A 467 -20.16 -20.52 11.69
CA ALA A 467 -20.01 -20.51 13.14
C ALA A 467 -19.56 -19.12 13.61
N ALA A 468 -20.48 -18.15 13.57
CA ALA A 468 -20.21 -16.77 13.96
C ALA A 468 -21.44 -16.11 14.60
N ALA A 469 -21.22 -14.94 15.21
CA ALA A 469 -22.30 -14.12 15.74
C ALA A 469 -23.26 -13.68 14.62
N VAL A 470 -24.53 -13.47 14.97
CA VAL A 470 -25.57 -13.00 14.04
C VAL A 470 -25.17 -11.69 13.35
N GLU A 471 -24.47 -10.80 14.07
CA GLU A 471 -23.93 -9.56 13.51
C GLU A 471 -22.94 -9.82 12.36
N SER A 472 -21.92 -10.67 12.56
CA SER A 472 -20.94 -11.01 11.51
C SER A 472 -21.60 -11.65 10.30
N ILE A 473 -22.58 -12.53 10.52
CA ILE A 473 -23.34 -13.16 9.43
C ILE A 473 -24.14 -12.08 8.67
N GLY A 474 -24.79 -11.16 9.38
CA GLY A 474 -25.48 -10.02 8.79
C GLY A 474 -24.56 -9.14 7.94
N GLU A 475 -23.36 -8.83 8.44
CA GLU A 475 -22.33 -8.07 7.72
C GLU A 475 -21.91 -8.78 6.41
N LEU A 476 -21.69 -10.10 6.43
CA LEU A 476 -21.41 -10.88 5.22
C LEU A 476 -22.58 -10.88 4.22
N LEU A 477 -23.82 -11.00 4.71
CA LEU A 477 -25.01 -10.98 3.84
C LEU A 477 -25.20 -9.61 3.18
N VAL A 478 -25.03 -8.52 3.94
CA VAL A 478 -25.09 -7.15 3.40
C VAL A 478 -24.04 -6.95 2.33
N LEU A 479 -22.79 -7.33 2.61
CA LEU A 479 -21.71 -7.22 1.66
C LEU A 479 -22.02 -7.94 0.35
N ARG A 480 -22.41 -9.22 0.41
CA ARG A 480 -22.77 -10.00 -0.78
C ARG A 480 -23.98 -9.44 -1.54
N SER A 481 -24.87 -8.69 -0.88
CA SER A 481 -26.01 -8.03 -1.53
C SER A 481 -25.60 -6.74 -2.28
N HIS A 482 -24.53 -6.07 -1.84
CA HIS A 482 -24.03 -4.84 -2.46
C HIS A 482 -23.14 -5.12 -3.69
N LEU A 483 -22.32 -6.17 -3.65
CA LEU A 483 -21.36 -6.48 -4.73
C LEU A 483 -21.99 -6.62 -6.13
N PRO A 484 -23.17 -7.23 -6.32
CA PRO A 484 -23.81 -7.28 -7.63
C PRO A 484 -24.18 -5.91 -8.21
N ARG A 485 -24.39 -4.88 -7.36
CA ARG A 485 -24.66 -3.51 -7.81
C ARG A 485 -23.44 -2.88 -8.49
N LEU A 486 -22.24 -3.39 -8.22
CA LEU A 486 -21.01 -2.98 -8.88
C LEU A 486 -20.84 -3.65 -10.26
N LEU A 487 -21.29 -4.90 -10.41
CA LEU A 487 -21.15 -5.69 -11.66
C LEU A 487 -21.85 -5.07 -12.89
N HIS A 488 -22.90 -4.26 -12.69
CA HIS A 488 -23.70 -3.66 -13.77
C HIS A 488 -23.13 -2.34 -14.31
N SER A 489 -21.83 -2.10 -14.12
CA SER A 489 -21.20 -0.79 -14.36
C SER A 489 -20.11 -0.80 -15.44
N GLY A 490 -19.93 -1.94 -16.11
CA GLY A 490 -18.90 -2.18 -17.13
C GLY A 490 -19.32 -1.69 -18.50
#